data_AF-A0A7W8CKI1-F1
#
_entry.id   AF-A0A7W8CKI1-F1
#
_cell.length_a   1.000
_cell.length_b   1.000
_cell.length_c   1.000
_cell.angle_alpha   90.00
_cell.angle_beta   90.00
_cell.angle_gamma   90.00
#
_symmetry.space_group_name_H-M   'P 1'
#
loop_
_entity.id
_entity.type
_entity.pdbx_description
1 polymer ?
#
loop_
_entity_poly.entity_id
_entity_poly.type
_entity_poly.pdbx_seq_one_letter_code
_entity_poly.pdbx_strand_id
1 'polypeptide(L)'
;MPTVAEARAELAGHISDGMACPVCDQFAKEYRRKLTGQAARFLVAMYRKAGAGWVYFPDLGRELNLGGGRGDEVKARFWGLIEAHPSEVKPDGSSRGGLWRLTEFGQQFVRGEARIAKYALVYNNQCVGLDGSETVDIDQALGEKFDYRELMAS
;
A
#
# COMPACT_ATOMS: atom_id res chain seq x y z
N MET A 1 -3.13 26.74 25.83
CA MET A 1 -2.64 25.73 24.87
C MET A 1 -2.95 24.37 25.44
N PRO A 2 -3.62 23.49 24.69
CA PRO A 2 -3.84 22.11 25.13
C PRO A 2 -2.50 21.40 25.31
N THR A 3 -2.45 20.43 26.22
CA THR A 3 -1.35 19.48 26.30
C THR A 3 -1.32 18.61 25.03
N VAL A 4 -0.18 17.97 24.76
CA VAL A 4 -0.06 17.02 23.63
C VAL A 4 -1.07 15.87 23.74
N ALA A 5 -1.40 15.44 24.96
CA ALA A 5 -2.38 14.38 25.20
C ALA A 5 -3.81 14.83 24.84
N GLU A 6 -4.20 16.03 25.28
CA GLU A 6 -5.52 16.62 24.98
C GLU A 6 -5.68 16.87 23.48
N ALA A 7 -4.66 17.44 22.83
CA ALA A 7 -4.66 17.68 21.39
C ALA A 7 -4.80 16.37 20.59
N ARG A 8 -4.16 15.28 21.03
CA ARG A 8 -4.30 13.95 20.41
C ARG A 8 -5.71 13.39 20.56
N ALA A 9 -6.31 13.52 21.74
CA ALA A 9 -7.66 13.04 22.00
C ALA A 9 -8.69 13.79 21.14
N GLU A 10 -8.56 15.11 21.03
CA GLU A 10 -9.40 15.94 20.18
C GLU A 10 -9.25 15.55 18.70
N LEU A 11 -8.00 15.40 18.22
CA LEU A 11 -7.71 14.96 16.85
C LEU A 11 -8.31 13.60 16.52
N ALA A 12 -8.24 12.64 17.44
CA ALA A 12 -8.77 11.29 17.22
C ALA A 12 -10.28 11.30 16.94
N GLY A 13 -11.04 12.20 17.55
CA GLY A 13 -12.49 12.33 17.36
C GLY A 13 -12.91 12.89 16.00
N HIS A 14 -12.01 13.58 15.30
CA HIS A 14 -12.31 14.28 14.04
C HIS A 14 -11.46 13.82 12.87
N ILE A 15 -10.63 12.79 13.04
CA ILE A 15 -9.64 12.41 12.04
C ILE A 15 -10.26 11.98 10.70
N SER A 16 -11.45 11.39 10.72
CA SER A 16 -12.17 10.95 9.52
C SER A 16 -12.69 12.14 8.68
N ASP A 17 -13.27 13.15 9.33
CA ASP A 17 -13.78 14.36 8.66
C ASP A 17 -12.64 15.32 8.30
N GLY A 18 -11.61 15.35 9.15
CA GLY A 18 -10.42 16.17 9.09
C GLY A 18 -10.54 17.44 9.95
N MET A 19 -9.45 17.82 10.61
CA MET A 19 -9.38 19.07 11.38
C MET A 19 -7.98 19.69 11.35
N ALA A 20 -7.88 21.00 11.62
CA ALA A 20 -6.58 21.63 11.87
C ALA A 20 -6.08 21.23 13.27
N CYS A 21 -4.82 20.83 13.37
CA CYS A 21 -4.19 20.49 14.65
C CYS A 21 -4.18 21.72 15.58
N PRO A 22 -4.72 21.63 16.81
CA PRO A 22 -4.82 22.78 17.72
C PRO A 22 -3.47 23.25 18.30
N VAL A 23 -2.37 22.62 17.89
CA VAL A 23 -0.99 22.91 18.38
C VAL A 23 -0.09 23.47 17.28
N CYS A 24 -0.24 23.00 16.04
CA CYS A 24 0.65 23.37 14.93
C CYS A 24 -0.07 23.75 13.64
N ASP A 25 -1.41 23.83 13.68
CA ASP A 25 -2.29 24.17 12.55
C ASP A 25 -2.21 23.25 11.32
N GLN A 26 -1.41 22.17 11.39
CA GLN A 26 -1.35 21.17 10.34
C GLN A 26 -2.71 20.48 10.18
N PHE A 27 -3.21 20.40 8.94
CA PHE A 27 -4.44 19.67 8.65
C PHE A 27 -4.24 18.16 8.82
N ALA A 28 -4.98 17.57 9.73
CA ALA A 28 -4.96 16.15 10.05
C ALA A 28 -6.23 15.50 9.52
N LYS A 29 -6.08 14.55 8.59
CA LYS A 29 -7.20 13.82 8.00
C LYS A 29 -6.78 12.40 7.63
N GLU A 30 -7.66 11.45 7.91
CA GLU A 30 -7.60 10.09 7.40
C GLU A 30 -8.03 10.07 5.93
N TYR A 31 -7.26 9.35 5.11
CA TYR A 31 -7.53 9.22 3.70
C TYR A 31 -7.91 7.78 3.36
N ARG A 32 -9.09 7.63 2.75
CA ARG A 32 -9.54 6.38 2.13
C ARG A 32 -8.81 6.17 0.80
N ARG A 33 -7.85 5.26 0.76
CA ARG A 33 -7.04 4.96 -0.43
C ARG A 33 -7.47 3.66 -1.09
N LYS A 34 -7.69 3.69 -2.40
CA LYS A 34 -8.03 2.50 -3.20
C LYS A 34 -6.78 1.71 -3.58
N LEU A 35 -6.87 0.38 -3.61
CA LEU A 35 -5.88 -0.47 -4.27
C LEU A 35 -5.97 -0.26 -5.78
N THR A 36 -4.92 0.32 -6.38
CA THR A 36 -4.95 0.71 -7.80
C THR A 36 -4.57 -0.46 -8.73
N GLY A 37 -5.07 -0.44 -9.96
CA GLY A 37 -4.70 -1.45 -10.97
C GLY A 37 -3.22 -1.45 -11.31
N GLN A 38 -2.53 -0.30 -11.21
CA GLN A 38 -1.07 -0.25 -11.33
C GLN A 38 -0.37 -0.99 -10.19
N ALA A 39 -0.83 -0.80 -8.94
CA ALA A 39 -0.29 -1.57 -7.82
C ALA A 39 -0.54 -3.07 -8.01
N ALA A 40 -1.76 -3.47 -8.41
CA ALA A 40 -2.09 -4.87 -8.70
C ALA A 40 -1.19 -5.46 -9.82
N ARG A 41 -1.01 -4.74 -10.93
CA ARG A 41 -0.09 -5.14 -12.02
C ARG A 41 1.34 -5.31 -11.50
N PHE A 42 1.79 -4.43 -10.61
CA PHE A 42 3.11 -4.52 -10.01
C PHE A 42 3.27 -5.78 -9.14
N LEU A 43 2.24 -6.14 -8.36
CA LEU A 43 2.24 -7.37 -7.56
C LEU A 43 2.32 -8.63 -8.43
N VAL A 44 1.60 -8.67 -9.55
CA VAL A 44 1.69 -9.77 -10.54
C VAL A 44 3.11 -9.88 -11.08
N ALA A 45 3.72 -8.75 -11.46
CA ALA A 45 5.09 -8.73 -11.96
C ALA A 45 6.13 -9.17 -10.90
N MET A 46 5.93 -8.80 -9.62
CA MET A 46 6.75 -9.30 -8.51
C MET A 46 6.66 -10.83 -8.39
N TYR A 47 5.43 -11.36 -8.41
CA TYR A 47 5.18 -12.80 -8.30
C TYR A 47 5.85 -13.57 -9.43
N ARG A 48 5.75 -13.07 -10.67
CA ARG A 48 6.40 -13.70 -11.83
C ARG A 48 7.92 -13.64 -11.76
N LYS A 49 8.48 -12.51 -11.32
CA LYS A 49 9.93 -12.30 -11.27
C LYS A 49 10.61 -13.13 -10.18
N ALA A 50 9.99 -13.25 -9.01
CA ALA A 50 10.65 -13.81 -7.84
C ALA A 50 9.77 -14.72 -6.97
N GLY A 51 8.46 -14.85 -7.25
CA GLY A 51 7.51 -15.56 -6.39
C GLY A 51 7.48 -14.95 -4.99
N ALA A 52 8.02 -15.67 -4.01
CA ALA A 52 8.20 -15.22 -2.62
C ALA A 52 9.53 -14.46 -2.37
N GLY A 53 10.37 -14.33 -3.39
CA GLY A 53 11.69 -13.72 -3.31
C GLY A 53 11.66 -12.18 -3.26
N TRP A 54 12.84 -11.62 -2.98
CA TRP A 54 13.04 -10.17 -2.93
C TRP A 54 13.19 -9.56 -4.32
N VAL A 55 12.55 -8.42 -4.53
CA VAL A 55 12.56 -7.64 -5.77
C VAL A 55 12.98 -6.22 -5.45
N TYR A 56 13.95 -5.71 -6.22
CA TYR A 56 14.31 -4.31 -6.18
C TYR A 56 13.34 -3.50 -7.05
N PHE A 57 12.47 -2.73 -6.39
CA PHE A 57 11.37 -1.97 -7.01
C PHE A 57 11.83 -1.00 -8.10
N PRO A 58 12.93 -0.24 -7.97
CA PRO A 58 13.37 0.65 -9.03
C PRO A 58 13.68 -0.06 -10.35
N ASP A 59 14.21 -1.28 -10.30
CA ASP A 59 14.48 -2.06 -11.50
C ASP A 59 13.18 -2.56 -12.12
N LEU A 60 12.30 -3.15 -11.29
CA LEU A 60 11.00 -3.64 -11.76
C LEU A 60 10.12 -2.50 -12.31
N GLY A 61 10.14 -1.33 -11.68
CA GLY A 61 9.42 -0.15 -12.17
C GLY A 61 9.91 0.33 -13.53
N ARG A 62 11.22 0.27 -13.80
CA ARG A 62 11.78 0.58 -15.13
C ARG A 62 11.35 -0.47 -16.15
N GLU A 63 11.40 -1.76 -15.82
CA GLU A 63 10.95 -2.85 -16.70
C GLU A 63 9.46 -2.72 -17.08
N LEU A 64 8.63 -2.24 -16.16
CA LEU A 64 7.19 -2.05 -16.38
C LEU A 64 6.81 -0.70 -17.00
N ASN A 65 7.78 0.19 -17.26
CA ASN A 65 7.57 1.59 -17.67
C ASN A 65 6.69 2.38 -16.69
N LEU A 66 6.83 2.13 -15.38
CA LEU A 66 6.11 2.79 -14.29
C LEU A 66 6.98 3.81 -13.52
N GLY A 67 8.20 4.08 -14.01
CA GLY A 67 9.17 4.94 -13.34
C GLY A 67 9.98 4.19 -12.27
N GLY A 68 10.63 4.93 -11.37
CA GLY A 68 11.63 4.38 -10.45
C GLY A 68 11.12 3.57 -9.25
N GLY A 69 9.92 2.99 -9.28
CA GLY A 69 9.45 2.09 -8.21
C GLY A 69 9.18 2.77 -6.86
N ARG A 70 8.74 4.04 -6.85
CA ARG A 70 8.47 4.84 -5.63
C ARG A 70 7.02 5.35 -5.52
N GLY A 71 6.12 4.88 -6.37
CA GLY A 71 4.76 5.37 -6.54
C GLY A 71 3.72 4.68 -5.64
N ASP A 72 2.63 4.25 -6.25
CA ASP A 72 1.50 3.60 -5.56
C ASP A 72 1.80 2.13 -5.20
N GLU A 73 2.74 1.48 -5.88
CA GLU A 73 3.15 0.10 -5.67
C GLU A 73 3.63 -0.16 -4.24
N VAL A 74 4.43 0.74 -3.66
CA VAL A 74 4.87 0.61 -2.25
C VAL A 74 3.70 0.74 -1.27
N LYS A 75 2.59 1.36 -1.67
CA LYS A 75 1.40 1.52 -0.82
C LYS A 75 0.64 0.20 -0.66
N ALA A 76 0.91 -0.82 -1.47
CA ALA A 76 0.38 -2.18 -1.27
C ALA A 76 0.71 -2.75 0.12
N ARG A 77 1.73 -2.21 0.81
CA ARG A 77 2.03 -2.51 2.22
C ARG A 77 0.89 -2.18 3.18
N PHE A 78 0.05 -1.18 2.87
CA PHE A 78 -1.10 -0.83 3.73
C PHE A 78 -2.14 -1.95 3.80
N TRP A 79 -2.14 -2.81 2.79
CA TRP A 79 -2.95 -4.01 2.67
C TRP A 79 -2.24 -5.27 3.17
N GLY A 80 -1.00 -5.16 3.63
CA GLY A 80 -0.20 -6.32 4.02
C GLY A 80 0.20 -7.23 2.86
N LEU A 81 0.13 -6.76 1.60
CA LEU A 81 0.45 -7.55 0.41
C LEU A 81 1.96 -7.65 0.14
N ILE A 82 2.73 -6.66 0.60
CA ILE A 82 4.19 -6.61 0.47
C ILE A 82 4.84 -6.18 1.79
N GLU A 83 6.09 -6.56 1.94
CA GLU A 83 6.94 -6.14 3.06
C GLU A 83 8.33 -5.71 2.57
N ALA A 84 8.93 -4.75 3.29
CA ALA A 84 10.26 -4.25 2.99
C ALA A 84 11.34 -5.14 3.61
N HIS A 85 12.51 -5.19 3.00
CA HIS A 85 13.63 -5.95 3.55
C HIS A 85 14.05 -5.38 4.92
N PRO A 86 14.30 -6.21 5.96
CA PRO A 86 14.63 -5.72 7.31
C PRO A 86 15.85 -4.79 7.36
N SER A 87 16.87 -5.02 6.52
CA SER A 87 18.05 -4.15 6.45
C SER A 87 17.75 -2.75 5.88
N GLU A 88 16.57 -2.56 5.27
CA GLU A 88 16.19 -1.30 4.64
C GLU A 88 15.33 -0.41 5.52
N VAL A 89 14.91 -0.91 6.69
CA VAL A 89 14.11 -0.15 7.64
C VAL A 89 15.05 0.68 8.50
N LYS A 90 15.05 2.00 8.27
CA LYS A 90 15.77 2.95 9.12
C LYS A 90 15.11 3.08 10.50
N PRO A 91 15.81 3.63 11.51
CA PRO A 91 15.22 3.90 12.83
C PRO A 91 13.99 4.81 12.81
N ASP A 92 13.84 5.63 11.76
CA ASP A 92 12.67 6.49 11.51
C ASP A 92 11.50 5.75 10.83
N GLY A 93 11.63 4.44 10.62
CA GLY A 93 10.64 3.60 9.93
C GLY A 93 10.60 3.75 8.41
N SER A 94 11.50 4.56 7.81
CA SER A 94 11.53 4.73 6.36
C SER A 94 12.26 3.56 5.68
N SER A 95 11.60 2.92 4.71
CA SER A 95 12.19 1.86 3.86
C SER A 95 12.71 2.45 2.55
N ARG A 96 13.97 2.92 2.53
CA ARG A 96 14.53 3.66 1.38
C ARG A 96 15.30 2.82 0.36
N GLY A 97 15.69 1.58 0.67
CA GLY A 97 16.46 0.77 -0.27
C GLY A 97 15.68 -0.02 -1.29
N GLY A 98 14.35 0.12 -1.36
CA GLY A 98 13.59 -0.37 -2.51
C GLY A 98 13.56 -1.90 -2.68
N LEU A 99 14.07 -2.69 -1.74
CA LEU A 99 13.94 -4.14 -1.72
C LEU A 99 12.66 -4.55 -0.98
N TRP A 100 11.80 -5.27 -1.69
CA TRP A 100 10.49 -5.69 -1.19
C TRP A 100 10.18 -7.10 -1.66
N ARG A 101 9.31 -7.81 -0.94
CA ARG A 101 8.75 -9.09 -1.39
C ARG A 101 7.25 -9.14 -1.15
N LEU A 102 6.59 -10.07 -1.83
CA LEU A 102 5.22 -10.43 -1.49
C LEU A 102 5.20 -11.14 -0.13
N THR A 103 4.24 -10.78 0.70
CA THR A 103 3.90 -11.59 1.88
C THR A 103 3.23 -12.89 1.43
N GLU A 104 3.01 -13.84 2.34
CA GLU A 104 2.21 -15.03 2.02
C GLU A 104 0.81 -14.66 1.53
N PHE A 105 0.16 -13.72 2.22
CA PHE A 105 -1.14 -13.19 1.82
C PHE A 105 -1.09 -12.48 0.45
N GLY A 106 -0.01 -11.74 0.18
CA GLY A 106 0.23 -11.12 -1.12
C GLY A 106 0.28 -12.13 -2.26
N GLN A 107 0.93 -13.29 -2.04
CA GLN A 107 0.99 -14.35 -3.04
C GLN A 107 -0.38 -15.00 -3.28
N GLN A 108 -1.13 -15.29 -2.20
CA GLN A 108 -2.49 -15.83 -2.32
C GLN A 108 -3.39 -14.86 -3.09
N PHE A 109 -3.31 -13.56 -2.79
CA PHE A 109 -4.06 -12.53 -3.51
C PHE A 109 -3.72 -12.50 -5.00
N VAL A 110 -2.41 -12.47 -5.34
CA VAL A 110 -1.97 -12.45 -6.75
C VAL A 110 -2.42 -13.69 -7.51
N ARG A 111 -2.45 -14.87 -6.87
CA ARG A 111 -2.93 -16.12 -7.49
C ARG A 111 -4.46 -16.19 -7.63
N GLY A 112 -5.20 -15.20 -7.13
CA GLY A 112 -6.68 -15.21 -7.12
C GLY A 112 -7.28 -16.10 -6.02
N GLU A 113 -6.49 -16.48 -5.02
CA GLU A 113 -6.91 -17.36 -3.91
C GLU A 113 -7.48 -16.57 -2.71
N ALA A 114 -7.27 -15.25 -2.67
CA ALA A 114 -7.72 -14.39 -1.59
C ALA A 114 -8.40 -13.12 -2.11
N ARG A 115 -9.31 -12.58 -1.29
CA ARG A 115 -9.94 -11.26 -1.48
C ARG A 115 -9.44 -10.30 -0.41
N ILE A 116 -9.47 -9.01 -0.71
CA ILE A 116 -9.01 -7.97 0.20
C ILE A 116 -9.91 -6.75 0.17
N ALA A 117 -9.98 -6.02 1.28
CA ALA A 117 -10.62 -4.70 1.33
C ALA A 117 -10.10 -3.80 0.20
N LYS A 118 -11.02 -3.26 -0.60
CA LYS A 118 -10.67 -2.38 -1.73
C LYS A 118 -9.99 -1.09 -1.29
N TYR A 119 -10.29 -0.65 -0.06
CA TYR A 119 -9.79 0.58 0.50
C TYR A 119 -9.02 0.37 1.81
N ALA A 120 -7.87 1.03 1.93
CA ALA A 120 -7.15 1.20 3.18
C ALA A 120 -7.39 2.60 3.73
N LEU A 121 -7.56 2.69 5.05
CA LEU A 121 -7.63 3.94 5.80
C LEU A 121 -6.19 4.34 6.19
N VAL A 122 -5.74 5.49 5.69
CA VAL A 122 -4.36 5.92 5.84
C VAL A 122 -4.30 7.26 6.54
N TYR A 123 -3.55 7.32 7.64
CA TYR A 123 -3.24 8.55 8.34
C TYR A 123 -1.74 8.61 8.62
N ASN A 124 -1.13 9.79 8.42
CA ASN A 124 0.30 10.01 8.64
C ASN A 124 1.22 8.93 7.99
N ASN A 125 0.91 8.53 6.75
CA ASN A 125 1.62 7.48 6.01
C ASN A 125 1.62 6.08 6.68
N GLN A 126 0.70 5.85 7.62
CA GLN A 126 0.46 4.56 8.26
C GLN A 126 -0.94 4.06 7.92
N CYS A 127 -1.08 2.75 7.77
CA CYS A 127 -2.39 2.13 7.69
C CYS A 127 -2.98 2.08 9.10
N VAL A 128 -4.13 2.73 9.29
CA VAL A 128 -4.86 2.73 10.57
C VAL A 128 -6.02 1.73 10.56
N GLY A 129 -6.39 1.23 9.38
CA GLY A 129 -7.40 0.20 9.22
C GLY A 129 -7.68 -0.14 7.76
N LEU A 130 -8.41 -1.22 7.55
CA LEU A 130 -8.97 -1.58 6.25
C LEU A 130 -10.48 -1.33 6.28
N ASP A 131 -11.00 -0.73 5.21
CA ASP A 131 -12.42 -0.52 5.04
C ASP A 131 -13.05 -1.75 4.38
N GLY A 132 -13.69 -2.58 5.21
CA GLY A 132 -14.32 -3.83 4.81
C GLY A 132 -15.65 -3.69 4.07
N SER A 133 -16.13 -2.47 3.78
CA SER A 133 -17.39 -2.27 3.05
C SER A 133 -17.39 -2.85 1.64
N GLU A 134 -16.22 -2.97 1.01
CA GLU A 134 -16.08 -3.56 -0.33
C GLU A 134 -14.77 -4.37 -0.40
N THR A 135 -14.82 -5.57 -0.97
CA THR A 135 -13.64 -6.41 -1.21
C THR A 135 -13.43 -6.69 -2.69
N VAL A 136 -12.17 -6.79 -3.09
CA VAL A 136 -11.74 -7.09 -4.46
C VAL A 136 -10.80 -8.30 -4.48
N ASP A 137 -10.84 -9.06 -5.57
CA ASP A 137 -9.78 -10.00 -5.95
C ASP A 137 -8.77 -9.33 -6.90
N ILE A 138 -7.81 -10.08 -7.42
CA ILE A 138 -6.76 -9.56 -8.31
C ILE A 138 -7.31 -9.01 -9.63
N ASP A 139 -8.26 -9.70 -10.27
CA ASP A 139 -8.90 -9.28 -11.51
C ASP A 139 -9.64 -7.95 -11.33
N GLN A 140 -10.44 -7.84 -10.26
CA GLN A 140 -11.16 -6.62 -9.92
C GLN A 140 -10.23 -5.47 -9.54
N ALA A 141 -9.10 -5.75 -8.89
CA ALA A 141 -8.10 -4.74 -8.56
C ALA A 141 -7.38 -4.20 -9.81
N LEU A 142 -7.07 -5.07 -10.77
CA LEU A 142 -6.50 -4.70 -12.08
C LEU A 142 -7.47 -3.81 -12.87
N GLY A 143 -8.77 -4.07 -12.77
CA GLY A 143 -9.82 -3.35 -13.47
C GLY A 143 -9.75 -3.57 -14.98
N GLU A 144 -10.31 -2.66 -15.77
CA GLU A 144 -10.46 -2.86 -17.22
C GLU A 144 -9.17 -2.60 -18.02
N LYS A 145 -8.14 -2.04 -17.39
CA LYS A 145 -6.91 -1.63 -18.08
C LYS A 145 -5.90 -2.75 -18.28
N PHE A 146 -6.02 -3.84 -17.53
CA PHE A 146 -5.03 -4.91 -17.49
C PHE A 146 -5.72 -6.26 -17.44
N ASP A 147 -5.32 -7.18 -18.31
CA ASP A 147 -5.81 -8.55 -18.29
C ASP A 147 -4.91 -9.44 -17.43
N TYR A 148 -5.47 -10.10 -16.42
CA TYR A 148 -4.71 -10.95 -15.51
C TYR A 148 -4.06 -12.14 -16.21
N ARG A 149 -4.73 -12.76 -17.18
CA ARG A 149 -4.23 -13.94 -17.89
C ARG A 149 -3.05 -13.58 -18.77
N GLU A 150 -3.14 -12.46 -19.49
CA GLU A 150 -2.02 -11.93 -20.29
C GLU A 150 -0.83 -11.55 -19.41
N LEU A 151 -1.09 -10.92 -18.26
CA LEU A 151 -0.05 -10.58 -17.30
C LEU A 151 0.60 -11.82 -16.69
N MET A 152 -0.14 -12.91 -16.46
CA MET A 152 0.42 -14.15 -15.93
C MET A 152 1.17 -15.00 -16.97
N ALA A 153 0.82 -14.88 -18.26
CA ALA A 153 1.36 -15.69 -19.36
C ALA A 153 2.58 -15.08 -20.08
N SER A 154 2.87 -13.80 -19.86
CA SER A 154 4.04 -13.13 -20.45
C SER A 154 5.35 -13.51 -19.77
#